data_AF-A0A817H7W9-F1
#
_entry.id   AF-A0A817H7W9-F1
#
_cell.length_a   1.000
_cell.length_b   1.000
_cell.length_c   1.000
_cell.angle_alpha   90.00
_cell.angle_beta   90.00
_cell.angle_gamma   90.00
#
_symmetry.space_group_name_H-M   'P 1'
#
loop_
_entity.id
_entity.type
_entity.pdbx_description
1 polymer ?
#
loop_
_entity_poly.entity_id
_entity_poly.type
_entity_poly.pdbx_seq_one_letter_code
_entity_poly.pdbx_strand_id
1 'polypeptide(L)'
;MNSRNLLLIGTLLSVIVIIHSARGASIVCGFGYQPCGTRCYKPSIGEQCFNNGLICGFGYQPCGTRCYKPSIGEQCFNNGLVCGFGYQPCGIRCYKPSLGEQCYQ
;
A
#
# COMPACT_ATOMS: atom_id res chain seq x y z
N MET A 1 -22.18 -49.54 -6.98
CA MET A 1 -22.54 -49.60 -5.54
C MET A 1 -21.53 -48.71 -4.81
N ASN A 2 -21.89 -47.43 -4.62
CA ASN A 2 -22.17 -46.74 -3.33
C ASN A 2 -20.92 -46.60 -2.44
N SER A 3 -20.59 -45.45 -1.82
CA SER A 3 -21.46 -44.37 -1.29
C SER A 3 -20.62 -43.10 -1.03
N ARG A 4 -21.02 -41.90 -1.52
CA ARG A 4 -21.68 -40.78 -0.78
C ARG A 4 -20.72 -39.93 0.08
N ASN A 5 -20.40 -38.69 -0.34
CA ASN A 5 -21.10 -37.41 -0.06
C ASN A 5 -20.68 -36.72 1.26
N LEU A 6 -20.72 -35.37 1.22
CA LEU A 6 -20.56 -34.34 2.27
C LEU A 6 -19.19 -33.62 2.22
N LEU A 7 -19.05 -32.35 1.81
CA LEU A 7 -19.94 -31.19 2.02
C LEU A 7 -19.96 -30.24 0.81
N LEU A 8 -21.00 -30.37 -0.01
CA LEU A 8 -21.72 -29.21 -0.55
C LEU A 8 -22.68 -28.74 0.56
N ILE A 9 -22.26 -27.76 1.37
CA ILE A 9 -23.17 -26.81 2.02
C ILE A 9 -22.70 -25.46 1.46
N GLY A 10 -23.42 -24.75 0.59
CA GLY A 10 -24.84 -24.46 0.74
C GLY A 10 -25.06 -23.18 1.56
N THR A 11 -24.16 -22.19 1.52
CA THR A 11 -24.45 -20.80 1.95
C THR A 11 -23.67 -19.79 1.10
N LEU A 12 -24.31 -18.64 0.89
CA LEU A 12 -24.04 -17.55 -0.06
C LEU A 12 -22.73 -16.73 0.14
N LEU A 13 -21.63 -17.32 0.61
CA LEU A 13 -20.42 -16.56 0.95
C LEU A 13 -19.15 -17.17 0.34
N SER A 14 -18.65 -16.48 -0.68
CA SER A 14 -17.23 -16.37 -1.02
C SER A 14 -16.57 -17.64 -1.58
N VAL A 15 -16.52 -17.73 -2.91
CA VAL A 15 -15.67 -18.68 -3.65
C VAL A 15 -14.21 -18.48 -3.21
N ILE A 16 -13.71 -19.35 -2.33
CA ILE A 16 -12.30 -19.38 -1.94
C ILE A 16 -11.53 -20.07 -3.06
N VAL A 17 -10.91 -19.29 -3.95
CA VAL A 17 -9.98 -19.79 -4.97
C VAL A 17 -8.62 -20.01 -4.29
N ILE A 18 -8.25 -21.28 -4.08
CA ILE A 18 -6.94 -21.64 -3.51
C ILE A 18 -5.92 -21.67 -4.67
N ILE A 19 -5.13 -20.61 -4.83
CA ILE A 19 -3.95 -20.63 -5.72
C ILE A 19 -2.75 -21.09 -4.89
N HIS A 20 -2.33 -22.34 -5.05
CA HIS A 20 -1.08 -22.84 -4.49
C HIS A 20 0.10 -22.39 -5.36
N SER A 21 1.08 -21.70 -4.78
CA SER A 21 2.43 -21.62 -5.36
C SER A 21 3.50 -21.74 -4.29
N ALA A 22 4.45 -22.63 -4.55
CA ALA A 22 5.49 -23.07 -3.63
C ALA A 22 6.51 -21.95 -3.35
N ARG A 23 6.94 -21.85 -2.07
CA ARG A 23 8.02 -20.99 -1.52
C ARG A 23 7.73 -19.48 -1.35
N GLY A 24 6.47 -19.07 -1.33
CA GLY A 24 6.08 -17.71 -0.95
C GLY A 24 4.96 -17.75 0.08
N ALA A 25 4.95 -16.81 1.03
CA ALA A 25 3.80 -16.60 1.90
C ALA A 25 2.56 -16.41 1.00
N SER A 26 1.64 -17.38 1.04
CA SER A 26 0.41 -17.32 0.26
C SER A 26 -0.56 -16.40 0.99
N ILE A 27 -0.97 -15.31 0.33
CA ILE A 27 -1.95 -14.36 0.88
C ILE A 27 -3.32 -14.61 0.25
N VAL A 28 -4.35 -14.61 1.09
CA VAL A 28 -5.75 -14.67 0.66
C VAL A 28 -6.36 -13.28 0.83
N CYS A 29 -6.84 -12.71 -0.27
CA CYS A 29 -7.54 -11.43 -0.27
C CYS A 29 -9.05 -11.66 -0.40
N GLY A 30 -9.83 -10.93 0.39
CA GLY A 30 -11.29 -10.96 0.30
C GLY A 30 -11.81 -10.40 -1.04
N PHE A 31 -13.10 -10.58 -1.30
CA PHE A 31 -13.74 -10.09 -2.53
C PHE A 31 -13.50 -8.58 -2.72
N GLY A 32 -13.08 -8.20 -3.93
CA GLY A 32 -12.76 -6.82 -4.29
C GLY A 32 -11.39 -6.33 -3.83
N TYR A 33 -10.60 -7.16 -3.14
CA TYR A 33 -9.21 -6.87 -2.80
C TYR A 33 -8.24 -7.62 -3.74
N GLN A 34 -7.06 -7.04 -3.95
CA GLN A 34 -5.97 -7.59 -4.76
C GLN A 34 -4.69 -7.69 -3.92
N PRO A 35 -3.80 -8.66 -4.20
CA PRO A 35 -2.55 -8.80 -3.47
C PRO A 35 -1.52 -7.72 -3.85
N CYS A 36 -0.73 -7.29 -2.86
CA CYS A 36 0.41 -6.39 -2.96
C CYS A 36 1.51 -6.89 -2.00
N GLY A 37 2.38 -7.77 -2.50
CA GLY A 37 3.31 -8.50 -1.64
C GLY A 37 2.57 -9.37 -0.62
N THR A 38 2.82 -9.12 0.66
CA THR A 38 2.18 -9.82 1.79
C THR A 38 0.96 -9.08 2.35
N ARG A 39 0.37 -8.15 1.59
CA ARG A 39 -0.80 -7.37 1.98
C ARG A 39 -1.85 -7.37 0.88
N CYS A 40 -3.09 -7.04 1.24
CA CYS A 40 -4.18 -6.85 0.29
C CYS A 40 -4.54 -5.37 0.20
N TYR A 41 -4.90 -4.88 -0.98
CA TYR A 41 -5.41 -3.52 -1.22
C TYR A 41 -6.70 -3.56 -2.04
N LYS A 42 -7.48 -2.49 -2.01
CA LYS A 42 -8.80 -2.36 -2.64
C LYS A 42 -8.78 -1.28 -3.73
N PRO A 43 -8.61 -1.66 -5.00
CA PRO A 43 -8.56 -0.71 -6.12
C PRO A 43 -9.84 0.15 -6.24
N SER A 44 -10.99 -0.41 -5.86
CA SER A 44 -12.29 0.27 -6.04
C SER A 44 -12.46 1.52 -5.18
N ILE A 45 -11.65 1.71 -4.13
CA ILE A 45 -11.62 2.94 -3.32
C ILE A 45 -10.42 3.82 -3.65
N GLY A 46 -9.72 3.52 -4.75
CA GLY A 46 -8.57 4.27 -5.25
C GLY A 46 -7.24 3.91 -4.60
N GLU A 47 -7.13 2.77 -3.90
CA GLU A 47 -5.83 2.27 -3.46
C GLU A 47 -5.01 1.73 -4.64
N GLN A 48 -3.71 1.90 -4.56
CA GLN A 48 -2.74 1.46 -5.56
C GLN A 48 -1.57 0.73 -4.87
N CYS A 49 -1.11 -0.35 -5.49
CA CYS A 49 0.08 -1.08 -5.06
C CYS A 49 1.32 -0.61 -5.83
N PHE A 50 2.40 -0.36 -5.08
CA PHE A 50 3.71 0.00 -5.58
C PHE A 50 4.76 -0.98 -5.07
N ASN A 51 5.72 -1.35 -5.93
CA ASN A 51 6.88 -2.18 -5.62
C ASN A 51 6.56 -3.47 -4.83
N ASN A 52 5.41 -4.09 -5.07
CA ASN A 52 4.96 -5.31 -4.39
C ASN A 52 4.97 -5.22 -2.85
N GLY A 53 4.61 -4.07 -2.26
CA GLY A 53 4.48 -4.00 -0.80
C GLY A 53 4.04 -2.65 -0.22
N LEU A 54 4.18 -1.57 -0.99
CA LEU A 54 3.69 -0.26 -0.60
C LEU A 54 2.30 -0.03 -1.17
N ILE A 55 1.30 0.18 -0.31
CA ILE A 55 -0.06 0.50 -0.72
C ILE A 55 -0.29 1.98 -0.42
N CYS A 56 -0.65 2.76 -1.44
CA CYS A 56 -1.01 4.17 -1.28
C CYS A 56 -2.48 4.40 -1.65
N GLY A 57 -3.15 5.30 -0.92
CA GLY A 57 -4.53 5.67 -1.20
C GLY A 57 -4.67 6.59 -2.42
N PHE A 58 -5.91 6.95 -2.75
CA PHE A 58 -6.21 7.79 -3.91
C PHE A 58 -5.45 9.12 -3.87
N GLY A 59 -4.79 9.44 -4.98
CA GLY A 59 -4.02 10.68 -5.15
C GLY A 59 -2.70 10.72 -4.39
N TYR A 60 -2.30 9.64 -3.72
CA TYR A 60 -0.97 9.49 -3.15
C TYR A 60 -0.02 8.80 -4.13
N GLN A 61 1.25 9.16 -4.08
CA GLN A 61 2.37 8.64 -4.86
C GLN A 61 3.44 8.03 -3.94
N PRO A 62 4.25 7.08 -4.43
CA PRO A 62 5.31 6.47 -3.62
C PRO A 62 6.52 7.40 -3.47
N CYS A 63 7.11 7.39 -2.28
CA CYS A 63 8.39 7.99 -1.92
C CYS A 63 9.16 6.99 -1.05
N GLY A 64 9.98 6.15 -1.69
CA GLY A 64 10.59 5.00 -1.03
C GLY A 64 9.55 4.04 -0.46
N THR A 65 9.51 3.92 0.86
CA THR A 65 8.56 3.09 1.62
C THR A 65 7.36 3.86 2.15
N ARG A 66 7.20 5.13 1.75
CA ARG A 66 6.12 6.02 2.22
C ARG A 66 5.27 6.47 1.04
N CYS A 67 4.06 6.91 1.35
CA CYS A 67 3.18 7.56 0.39
C CYS A 67 3.15 9.07 0.69
N TYR A 68 3.11 9.89 -0.36
CA TYR A 68 2.93 11.35 -0.23
C TYR A 68 1.86 11.84 -1.21
N LYS A 69 1.24 12.98 -0.92
CA LYS A 69 0.14 13.54 -1.70
C LYS A 69 0.56 14.89 -2.34
N PRO A 70 0.99 14.87 -3.62
CA PRO A 70 1.42 16.08 -4.31
C PRO A 70 0.36 17.18 -4.32
N SER A 71 -0.93 16.81 -4.35
CA SER A 71 -2.04 17.76 -4.48
C SER A 71 -2.22 18.69 -3.27
N ILE A 72 -1.64 18.35 -2.12
CA ILE A 72 -1.66 19.21 -0.92
C ILE A 72 -0.28 19.88 -0.68
N GLY A 73 0.60 19.82 -1.68
CA GLY A 73 1.92 20.44 -1.64
C GLY A 73 2.99 19.61 -0.92
N GLU A 74 2.75 18.32 -0.67
CA GLU A 74 3.82 17.42 -0.23
C GLU A 74 4.81 17.14 -1.37
N GLN A 75 6.08 16.98 -1.01
CA GLN A 75 7.18 16.69 -1.93
C GLN A 75 8.00 15.52 -1.41
N CYS A 76 8.46 14.67 -2.33
CA CYS A 76 9.38 13.58 -2.05
C CYS A 76 10.82 13.99 -2.37
N PHE A 77 11.72 13.76 -1.41
CA PHE A 77 13.16 13.99 -1.53
C PHE A 77 13.91 12.68 -1.29
N ASN A 78 14.96 12.46 -2.09
CA ASN A 78 15.88 11.31 -1.98
C ASN A 78 15.18 9.95 -1.85
N ASN A 79 14.01 9.81 -2.49
CA ASN A 79 13.21 8.59 -2.46
C ASN A 79 12.94 8.03 -1.04
N GLY A 80 12.68 8.90 -0.06
CA GLY A 80 12.35 8.44 1.30
C GLY A 80 11.98 9.53 2.31
N LEU A 81 12.32 10.80 2.03
CA LEU A 81 11.93 11.93 2.86
C LEU A 81 10.73 12.65 2.21
N VAL A 82 9.61 12.67 2.92
CA VAL A 82 8.43 13.44 2.50
C VAL A 82 8.38 14.73 3.32
N CYS A 83 8.38 15.87 2.66
CA CYS A 83 8.20 17.17 3.30
C CYS A 83 6.88 17.80 2.86
N GLY A 84 6.20 18.46 3.81
CA GLY A 84 4.98 19.21 3.52
C GLY A 84 5.24 20.51 2.78
N PHE A 85 4.15 21.19 2.42
CA PHE A 85 4.23 22.44 1.66
C PHE A 85 5.11 23.51 2.34
N GLY A 86 6.07 24.02 1.58
CA GLY A 86 7.01 25.04 2.02
C GLY A 86 8.13 24.54 2.94
N TYR A 87 8.22 23.23 3.20
CA TYR A 87 9.36 22.63 3.87
C TYR A 87 10.41 22.14 2.84
N GLN A 88 11.69 22.20 3.22
CA GLN A 88 12.85 21.79 2.44
C GLN A 88 13.60 20.66 3.16
N PRO A 89 14.35 19.80 2.45
CA PRO A 89 15.14 18.74 3.07
C PRO A 89 16.41 19.28 3.75
N CYS A 90 16.69 18.78 4.95
CA CYS A 90 17.92 18.94 5.70
C CYS A 90 18.36 17.55 6.20
N GLY A 91 19.16 16.86 5.39
CA GLY A 91 19.48 15.45 5.61
C GLY A 91 18.23 14.58 5.60
N ILE A 92 17.91 13.95 6.74
CA ILE A 92 16.72 13.09 6.91
C ILE A 92 15.51 13.83 7.51
N ARG A 93 15.62 15.15 7.71
CA ARG A 93 14.55 15.98 8.31
C ARG A 93 14.10 17.03 7.32
N CYS A 94 12.88 17.52 7.52
CA CYS A 94 12.37 18.68 6.82
C CYS A 94 12.51 19.91 7.72
N TYR A 95 12.83 21.06 7.13
CA TYR A 95 12.84 22.35 7.82
C TYR A 95 12.11 23.40 6.99
N LYS A 96 11.62 24.47 7.61
CA LYS A 96 10.86 25.54 6.97
C LYS A 96 11.59 26.88 7.13
N PRO A 97 12.36 27.31 6.11
CA PRO A 97 13.09 28.57 6.15
C PRO A 97 12.20 29.78 6.44
N SER A 98 10.94 29.75 5.97
CA SER A 98 9.98 30.84 6.19
C SER A 98 9.55 31.02 7.65
N LEU A 99 9.84 30.05 8.52
CA LEU A 99 9.62 30.14 9.97
C LEU A 99 10.91 30.48 10.73
N GLY A 100 12.01 30.80 10.03
CA GLY A 100 13.31 31.07 10.63
C GLY A 100 14.09 29.81 11.01
N GLU A 101 13.64 28.63 10.59
CA GLU A 101 14.40 27.39 10.80
C GLU A 101 15.66 27.36 9.95
N GLN A 102 16.74 26.82 10.51
CA GLN A 102 18.05 26.72 9.85
C GLN A 102 18.49 25.27 9.78
N CYS A 103 19.06 24.89 8.64
CA CYS A 103 19.70 23.59 8.44
C CYS A 103 21.20 23.74 8.72
N TYR A 104 21.72 22.93 9.64
CA TYR A 104 23.15 22.82 9.92
C TYR A 104 23.62 21.43 9.48
N GLN A 105 24.70 21.38 8.70
CA GLN A 105 25.30 20.16 8.15
C GLN A 105 26.72 19.97 8.68
#